data_AF-A0A538BX68-F1
#
_entry.id   AF-A0A538BX68-F1
#
_cell.length_a   1.000
_cell.length_b   1.000
_cell.length_c   1.000
_cell.angle_alpha   90.00
_cell.angle_beta   90.00
_cell.angle_gamma   90.00
#
_symmetry.space_group_name_H-M   'P 1'
#
loop_
_entity.id
_entity.type
_entity.pdbx_description
1 polymer ?
#
loop_
_entity_poly.entity_id
_entity_poly.type
_entity_poly.pdbx_seq_one_letter_code
_entity_poly.pdbx_strand_id
1 'polypeptide(L)'
;MFSGTVRDHSAAGSVTGLEYEIWDERAREGLEAIGHELFERWPVCRVALLHRHGSLAVGEVSVLVCCSAPHRAEAFEAARHGIERIKRDVAVWKKEHLVTGHAEWVMGS
;
A
#
# COMPACT_ATOMS: atom_id res chain seq x y z
N MET A 1 -2.14 -10.62 -7.59
CA MET A 1 -2.67 -9.39 -6.96
C MET A 1 -2.43 -9.46 -5.46
N PHE A 2 -2.04 -8.34 -4.86
CA PHE A 2 -2.04 -8.11 -3.42
C PHE A 2 -3.03 -6.97 -3.09
N SER A 3 -3.82 -7.16 -2.04
CA SER A 3 -4.74 -6.15 -1.50
C SER A 3 -4.49 -6.03 0.00
N GLY A 4 -3.99 -4.89 0.44
CA GLY A 4 -3.80 -4.58 1.84
C GLY A 4 -5.07 -3.99 2.42
N THR A 5 -5.61 -4.60 3.47
CA THR A 5 -6.81 -4.12 4.16
C THR A 5 -6.50 -3.63 5.56
N VAL A 6 -7.34 -2.72 6.05
CA VAL A 6 -7.28 -2.26 7.44
C VAL A 6 -7.66 -3.42 8.37
N ARG A 7 -6.81 -3.68 9.36
CA ARG A 7 -7.04 -4.68 10.42
C ARG A 7 -7.64 -4.02 11.65
N ASP A 8 -8.36 -4.79 12.45
CA ASP A 8 -8.96 -4.39 13.72
C ASP A 8 -7.99 -4.39 14.91
N HIS A 9 -6.71 -4.66 14.67
CA HIS A 9 -5.68 -4.72 15.69
C HIS A 9 -4.32 -4.25 15.18
N SER A 10 -3.55 -3.64 16.07
CA SER A 10 -2.15 -3.27 15.88
C SER A 10 -1.34 -3.54 17.15
N ALA A 11 -0.06 -3.14 17.15
CA ALA A 11 0.77 -3.20 18.35
C ALA A 11 0.25 -2.27 19.47
N ALA A 12 -0.52 -1.23 19.13
CA ALA A 12 -1.09 -0.27 20.09
C ALA A 12 -2.46 -0.71 20.66
N GLY A 13 -3.06 -1.78 20.12
CA GLY A 13 -4.33 -2.34 20.60
C GLY A 13 -5.38 -2.50 19.51
N SER A 14 -6.66 -2.51 19.91
CA SER A 14 -7.79 -2.63 18.98
C SER A 14 -8.02 -1.32 18.21
N VAL A 15 -8.12 -1.43 16.89
CA VAL A 15 -8.24 -0.34 15.93
C VAL A 15 -9.66 -0.30 15.36
N THR A 16 -10.27 0.89 15.30
CA THR A 16 -11.59 1.11 14.67
C THR A 16 -11.50 1.57 13.23
N GLY A 17 -10.34 2.12 12.84
CA GLY A 17 -10.05 2.57 11.49
C GLY A 17 -8.68 3.22 11.38
N LEU A 18 -8.32 3.60 10.16
CA LEU A 18 -7.08 4.34 9.86
C LEU A 18 -7.41 5.66 9.16
N GLU A 19 -6.55 6.64 9.35
CA GLU A 19 -6.51 7.85 8.53
C GLU A 19 -5.16 7.89 7.81
N TYR A 20 -5.19 7.99 6.49
CA TYR A 20 -4.01 8.06 5.64
C TYR A 20 -3.83 9.47 5.10
N GLU A 21 -2.67 10.05 5.37
CA GLU A 21 -2.23 11.31 4.77
C GLU A 21 -1.17 11.04 3.70
N ILE A 22 -1.24 11.80 2.61
CA ILE A 22 -0.36 11.64 1.46
C ILE A 22 0.14 13.01 1.00
N TRP A 23 1.41 13.05 0.58
CA TRP A 23 1.90 14.11 -0.29
C TRP A 23 1.67 13.68 -1.74
N ASP A 24 0.56 14.13 -2.33
CA ASP A 24 0.02 13.58 -3.59
C ASP A 24 1.05 13.53 -4.72
N GLU A 25 1.76 14.63 -4.96
CA GLU A 25 2.76 14.72 -6.02
C GLU A 25 3.89 13.70 -5.83
N ARG A 26 4.45 13.62 -4.62
CA ARG A 26 5.55 12.70 -4.29
C ARG A 26 5.11 11.24 -4.28
N ALA A 27 3.92 10.96 -3.78
CA ALA A 27 3.38 9.61 -3.80
C ALA A 27 3.13 9.14 -5.24
N ARG A 28 2.59 10.01 -6.12
CA ARG A 28 2.41 9.71 -7.54
C ARG A 28 3.74 9.44 -8.24
N GLU A 29 4.74 10.30 -8.04
CA GLU A 29 6.10 10.11 -8.57
C GLU A 29 6.70 8.76 -8.12
N GLY A 30 6.57 8.45 -6.82
CA GLY A 30 7.04 7.18 -6.26
C GLY A 30 6.36 5.97 -6.89
N LEU A 31 5.03 5.99 -7.01
CA LEU A 31 4.26 4.91 -7.64
C LEU A 31 4.62 4.74 -9.13
N GLU A 32 4.81 5.83 -9.87
CA GLU A 32 5.23 5.79 -11.28
C GLU A 32 6.64 5.19 -11.43
N ALA A 33 7.59 5.61 -10.60
CA ALA A 33 8.94 5.07 -10.59
C ALA A 33 8.95 3.56 -10.30
N ILE A 34 8.16 3.11 -9.32
CA ILE A 34 8.01 1.69 -9.00
C ILE A 34 7.38 0.94 -10.18
N GLY A 35 6.35 1.51 -10.81
CA GLY A 35 5.73 0.94 -12.00
C GLY A 35 6.74 0.69 -13.11
N HIS A 36 7.57 1.69 -13.44
CA HIS A 36 8.64 1.55 -14.44
C HIS A 36 9.66 0.48 -14.07
N GLU A 37 10.14 0.47 -12.81
CA GLU A 37 11.06 -0.57 -12.34
C GLU A 37 10.47 -1.99 -12.55
N LEU A 38 9.19 -2.18 -12.26
CA LEU A 38 8.55 -3.49 -12.43
C LEU A 38 8.55 -3.94 -13.90
N PHE A 39 8.34 -3.02 -14.84
CA PHE A 39 8.46 -3.30 -16.28
C PHE A 39 9.90 -3.60 -16.73
N GLU A 40 10.89 -2.97 -16.11
CA GLU A 40 12.31 -3.21 -16.44
C GLU A 40 12.79 -4.57 -15.93
N ARG A 41 12.29 -5.02 -14.78
CA ARG A 41 12.80 -6.19 -14.08
C ARG A 41 12.06 -7.49 -14.38
N TRP A 42 10.78 -7.41 -14.76
CA TRP A 42 9.95 -8.58 -15.08
C TRP A 42 9.22 -8.41 -16.41
N PRO A 43 8.88 -9.52 -17.10
CA PRO A 43 8.07 -9.49 -18.32
C PRO A 43 6.57 -9.28 -17.99
N VAL A 44 6.25 -8.24 -17.21
CA VAL A 44 4.87 -7.87 -16.89
C VAL A 44 4.20 -7.22 -18.09
N CYS A 45 2.93 -7.56 -18.33
CA CYS A 45 2.12 -6.98 -19.41
C CYS A 45 1.41 -5.71 -18.95
N ARG A 46 0.91 -5.70 -17.70
CA ARG A 46 0.25 -4.55 -17.07
C ARG A 46 0.57 -4.52 -15.59
N VAL A 47 0.67 -3.30 -15.06
CA VAL A 47 0.85 -3.02 -13.64
C VAL A 47 -0.19 -1.98 -13.21
N ALA A 48 -0.82 -2.19 -12.06
CA ALA A 48 -1.61 -1.18 -11.37
C ALA A 48 -1.20 -1.11 -9.91
N LEU A 49 -0.78 0.07 -9.47
CA LEU A 49 -0.38 0.38 -8.10
C LEU A 49 -1.31 1.49 -7.61
N LEU A 50 -2.07 1.23 -6.54
CA LEU A 50 -2.98 2.22 -5.97
C LEU A 50 -2.80 2.26 -4.46
N HIS A 51 -2.82 3.47 -3.91
CA HIS A 51 -2.87 3.69 -2.46
C HIS A 51 -3.98 4.70 -2.15
N ARG A 52 -4.88 4.35 -1.23
CA ARG A 52 -5.98 5.20 -0.78
C ARG A 52 -5.48 6.15 0.32
N HIS A 53 -5.99 7.37 0.33
CA HIS A 53 -5.82 8.35 1.42
C HIS A 53 -7.18 8.72 2.03
N GLY A 54 -7.17 9.45 3.14
CA GLY A 54 -8.37 9.79 3.92
C GLY A 54 -8.69 8.75 4.99
N SER A 55 -9.94 8.74 5.47
CA SER A 55 -10.39 7.81 6.52
C SER A 55 -10.84 6.46 5.95
N LEU A 56 -10.42 5.38 6.59
CA LEU A 56 -10.70 4.00 6.19
C LEU A 56 -11.18 3.19 7.40
N ALA A 57 -12.31 2.49 7.26
CA ALA A 57 -12.80 1.55 8.25
C ALA A 57 -12.06 0.20 8.17
N VAL A 58 -12.13 -0.57 9.26
CA VAL A 58 -11.68 -1.97 9.30
C VAL A 58 -12.27 -2.77 8.14
N GLY A 59 -11.44 -3.58 7.50
CA GLY A 59 -11.81 -4.44 6.37
C GLY A 59 -11.73 -3.75 5.01
N GLU A 60 -11.67 -2.42 4.96
CA GLU A 60 -11.53 -1.74 3.67
C GLU A 60 -10.09 -1.79 3.14
N VAL A 61 -9.97 -1.69 1.81
CA VAL A 61 -8.68 -1.75 1.09
C VAL A 61 -7.95 -0.40 1.20
N SER A 62 -6.70 -0.42 1.65
CA SER A 62 -5.81 0.75 1.69
C SER A 62 -4.83 0.79 0.53
N VAL A 63 -4.35 -0.36 0.07
CA VAL A 63 -3.35 -0.46 -1.01
C VAL A 63 -3.63 -1.64 -1.92
N LEU A 64 -3.42 -1.47 -3.21
CA LEU A 64 -3.58 -2.52 -4.23
C LEU A 64 -2.35 -2.59 -5.11
N VAL A 65 -1.84 -3.81 -5.31
CA VAL A 65 -0.77 -4.11 -6.27
C VAL A 65 -1.21 -5.24 -7.20
N CYS A 66 -1.36 -4.91 -8.47
CA CYS A 66 -1.77 -5.83 -9.51
C CYS A 66 -0.71 -5.87 -10.60
N CYS A 67 -0.20 -7.07 -10.91
CA CYS A 67 0.68 -7.32 -12.04
C CYS A 67 0.08 -8.45 -12.88
N SER A 68 0.08 -8.31 -14.20
CA SER A 68 -0.17 -9.40 -15.13
C SER A 68 1.12 -9.73 -15.87
N ALA A 69 1.32 -11.00 -16.20
CA ALA A 69 2.47 -11.49 -16.97
C ALA A 69 2.06 -12.77 -17.73
N PRO A 70 2.82 -13.20 -18.76
CA PRO A 70 2.54 -14.44 -19.49
C PRO A 70 2.59 -15.68 -18.61
N HIS A 71 3.41 -15.64 -17.56
CA HIS A 71 3.59 -16.72 -16.61
C HIS A 71 3.38 -16.20 -15.18
N ARG A 72 2.89 -17.10 -14.32
CA ARG A 72 2.41 -16.73 -12.98
C ARG A 72 3.53 -16.31 -12.03
N ALA A 73 4.72 -16.87 -12.17
CA ALA A 73 5.81 -16.65 -11.21
C ALA A 73 6.22 -15.17 -11.19
N GLU A 74 6.40 -14.61 -12.37
CA GLU A 74 6.78 -13.23 -12.64
C GLU A 74 5.70 -12.28 -12.15
N ALA A 75 4.42 -12.60 -12.35
CA ALA A 75 3.31 -11.79 -11.83
C ALA A 75 3.30 -11.74 -10.29
N PHE A 76 3.57 -12.87 -9.62
CA PHE A 76 3.62 -12.92 -8.16
C PHE A 76 4.85 -12.23 -7.60
N GLU A 77 6.02 -12.44 -8.21
CA GLU A 77 7.27 -11.80 -7.80
C GLU A 77 7.23 -10.28 -7.99
N ALA A 78 6.76 -9.80 -9.15
CA ALA A 78 6.60 -8.38 -9.41
C ALA A 78 5.60 -7.73 -8.43
N ALA A 79 4.47 -8.39 -8.16
CA ALA A 79 3.49 -7.85 -7.22
C ALA A 79 4.02 -7.80 -5.78
N ARG A 80 4.78 -8.82 -5.36
CA ARG A 80 5.45 -8.82 -4.05
C ARG A 80 6.48 -7.70 -3.98
N HIS A 81 7.31 -7.56 -5.00
CA HIS A 81 8.30 -6.48 -5.04
C HIS A 81 7.63 -5.11 -5.01
N GLY A 82 6.56 -4.92 -5.78
CA GLY A 82 5.80 -3.67 -5.83
C GLY A 82 5.28 -3.24 -4.47
N ILE A 83 4.70 -4.13 -3.66
CA ILE A 83 4.27 -3.76 -2.31
C ILE A 83 5.46 -3.38 -1.43
N GLU A 84 6.55 -4.16 -1.41
CA GLU A 84 7.75 -3.82 -0.61
C GLU A 84 8.34 -2.46 -1.00
N ARG A 85 8.32 -2.10 -2.29
CA ARG A 85 8.72 -0.77 -2.75
C ARG A 85 7.79 0.32 -2.23
N ILE A 86 6.47 0.13 -2.34
CA ILE A 86 5.47 1.10 -1.87
C ILE A 86 5.70 1.39 -0.39
N LYS A 87 5.85 0.35 0.42
CA LYS A 87 6.04 0.45 1.87
C LYS A 87 7.28 1.23 2.29
N ARG A 88 8.31 1.20 1.46
CA ARG A 88 9.61 1.80 1.78
C ARG A 88 9.75 3.21 1.23
N ASP A 89 9.25 3.44 0.02
CA ASP A 89 9.64 4.61 -0.78
C ASP A 89 8.48 5.60 -1.02
N VAL A 90 7.22 5.19 -0.86
CA VAL A 90 6.07 6.08 -1.13
C VAL A 90 5.72 6.87 0.13
N ALA A 91 5.64 8.19 -0.02
CA ALA A 91 5.35 9.13 1.06
C ALA A 91 3.89 9.07 1.52
N VAL A 92 3.59 8.05 2.35
CA VAL A 92 2.28 7.83 2.96
C VAL A 92 2.44 7.73 4.48
N TRP A 93 1.61 8.46 5.21
CA TRP A 93 1.54 8.40 6.66
C TRP A 93 0.20 7.82 7.10
N LYS A 94 0.21 7.00 8.15
CA LYS A 94 -1.01 6.44 8.72
C LYS A 94 -1.17 6.85 10.18
N LYS A 95 -2.41 7.12 10.55
CA LYS A 95 -2.84 7.31 11.93
C LYS A 95 -3.81 6.22 12.29
N GLU A 96 -3.60 5.57 13.43
CA GLU A 96 -4.48 4.53 13.92
C GLU A 96 -5.49 5.12 14.90
N HIS A 97 -6.78 4.84 14.71
CA HIS A 97 -7.82 5.21 15.66
C HIS A 97 -8.07 4.02 16.60
N LEU A 98 -7.70 4.16 17.87
CA LEU A 98 -7.87 3.09 18.85
C LEU A 98 -9.25 3.16 19.51
N VAL A 99 -9.78 1.99 19.89
CA VAL A 99 -11.05 1.89 20.64
C VAL A 99 -11.01 2.68 21.95
N THR A 100 -9.83 2.84 22.55
CA THR A 100 -9.61 3.59 23.79
C THR A 100 -9.76 5.11 23.62
N GLY A 101 -9.91 5.61 22.39
CA GLY A 101 -9.99 7.04 22.08
C GLY A 101 -8.62 7.71 21.88
N HIS A 102 -7.52 6.98 22.07
CA HIS A 102 -6.17 7.44 21.73
C HIS A 102 -5.91 7.28 20.23
N ALA A 103 -5.15 8.19 19.63
CA ALA A 103 -4.71 8.10 18.25
C ALA A 103 -3.18 8.20 18.18
N GLU A 104 -2.54 7.24 17.53
CA GLU A 104 -1.10 7.22 17.34
C GLU A 104 -0.76 7.33 15.85
N TRP A 105 0.17 8.23 15.54
CA TRP A 105 0.77 8.32 14.21
C TRP A 105 1.87 7.28 14.09
N VAL A 106 1.78 6.48 13.04
CA VAL A 106 2.76 5.45 12.74
C VAL A 106 3.25 5.71 11.32
N MET A 107 4.56 5.77 11.12
CA MET A 107 5.12 5.82 9.77
C MET A 107 4.56 4.64 8.95
N GLY A 108 3.97 4.95 7.80
CA GLY A 108 3.45 3.94 6.89
C GLY A 108 4.61 3.06 6.43
N SER A 109 4.53 1.77 6.75
CA SER A 109 5.18 0.72 5.97
C SER A 109 4.08 -0.01 5.22
#